data_AF-A0A538RAW0-F1
#
_entry.id   AF-A0A538RAW0-F1
#
_cell.length_a   1.000
_cell.length_b   1.000
_cell.length_c   1.000
_cell.angle_alpha   90.00
_cell.angle_beta   90.00
_cell.angle_gamma   90.00
#
_symmetry.space_group_name_H-M   'P 1'
#
loop_
_entity.id
_entity.type
_entity.pdbx_description
1 polymer ?
#
loop_
_entity_poly.entity_id
_entity_poly.type
_entity_poly.pdbx_seq_one_letter_code
_entity_poly.pdbx_strand_id
1 'polypeptide(L)'
;MQRYLSAFACALIVSGCATASLLWQHHTENDFPAQVRSVTSRLGNVLDANSELTYGSWTVRFGKGKPYASYNCSQNTNCEINISNLRCDNFAGGSASCELKLYDNATCKLVIPETREAFEIFCPLDVSLEPKSQGDKDQTNNAPSQKLGAASPEKGTAVAPNEAEGQYIPRGLVLGLRTGVAITTNKVLENLANHTSVGPLVNFEALYALREWVRVGIMFDWQRHNIDLRGPHFGTLNTFSFLPTVEFRPTHEAMRDLGFAWVIPYASLGTGINVHSFSNAVRLGNTPVSFSNTFALRLASGLDFP
;
A
#
# COMPACT_ATOMS: atom_id res chain seq x y z
N MET A 1 -26.74 -20.46 -39.50
CA MET A 1 -25.88 -19.47 -38.83
C MET A 1 -26.38 -19.25 -37.39
N GLN A 2 -26.21 -20.22 -36.48
CA GLN A 2 -26.71 -20.06 -35.10
C GLN A 2 -26.13 -21.11 -34.13
N ARG A 3 -24.79 -21.29 -34.09
CA ARG A 3 -24.15 -22.27 -33.17
C ARG A 3 -22.76 -21.89 -32.60
N TYR A 4 -22.34 -20.61 -32.65
CA TYR A 4 -21.02 -20.19 -32.13
C TYR A 4 -21.08 -19.00 -31.18
N LEU A 5 -21.96 -19.04 -30.16
CA LEU A 5 -22.11 -17.94 -29.18
C LEU A 5 -21.87 -18.32 -27.71
N SER A 6 -21.34 -19.51 -27.41
CA SER A 6 -21.22 -19.99 -26.01
C SER A 6 -19.81 -20.44 -25.60
N ALA A 7 -18.75 -19.79 -26.08
CA ALA A 7 -17.38 -20.19 -25.72
C ALA A 7 -16.42 -19.03 -25.40
N PHE A 8 -16.91 -17.83 -25.03
CA PHE A 8 -16.04 -16.68 -24.71
C PHE A 8 -16.28 -16.07 -23.32
N ALA A 9 -16.75 -16.86 -22.34
CA ALA A 9 -17.08 -16.36 -21.00
C ALA A 9 -16.16 -16.85 -19.87
N CYS A 10 -15.01 -17.48 -20.12
CA CYS A 10 -14.18 -18.06 -19.04
C CYS A 10 -12.66 -17.98 -19.23
N ALA A 11 -12.15 -17.10 -20.09
CA ALA A 11 -10.72 -16.86 -20.18
C ALA A 11 -10.39 -15.44 -19.71
N LEU A 12 -9.49 -15.33 -18.73
CA LEU A 12 -8.89 -14.11 -18.17
C LEU A 12 -9.52 -13.52 -16.89
N ILE A 13 -9.69 -14.34 -15.86
CA ILE A 13 -9.42 -13.90 -14.48
C ILE A 13 -8.51 -14.93 -13.82
N VAL A 14 -7.26 -14.97 -14.27
CA VAL A 14 -6.16 -15.41 -13.41
C VAL A 14 -5.46 -14.14 -12.98
N SER A 15 -6.14 -13.33 -12.14
CA SER A 15 -5.42 -12.37 -11.31
C SER A 15 -4.66 -13.19 -10.28
N GLY A 16 -3.46 -13.62 -10.65
CA GLY A 16 -2.49 -14.13 -9.71
C GLY A 16 -2.37 -13.09 -8.61
N CYS A 17 -2.89 -13.40 -7.42
CA CYS A 17 -2.52 -12.70 -6.21
C CYS A 17 -1.03 -12.97 -6.05
N ALA A 18 -0.18 -12.13 -6.64
CA ALA A 18 1.19 -12.02 -6.23
C ALA A 18 1.12 -11.52 -4.80
N THR A 19 1.10 -12.45 -3.83
CA THR A 19 1.32 -12.15 -2.43
C THR A 19 2.60 -11.35 -2.40
N ALA A 20 2.50 -10.06 -2.05
CA ALA A 20 3.66 -9.18 -1.93
C ALA A 20 4.66 -9.91 -1.02
N SER A 21 5.73 -10.42 -1.60
CA SER A 21 6.75 -11.17 -0.89
C SER A 21 7.35 -10.23 0.14
N LEU A 22 7.26 -10.61 1.42
CA LEU A 22 7.82 -9.81 2.49
C LEU A 22 9.34 -9.92 2.37
N LEU A 23 10.04 -8.78 2.23
CA LEU A 23 11.48 -8.78 1.96
C LEU A 23 12.27 -9.49 3.06
N TRP A 24 11.82 -9.38 4.30
CA TRP A 24 12.44 -10.05 5.44
C TRP A 24 12.34 -11.58 5.38
N GLN A 25 11.42 -12.17 4.61
CA GLN A 25 11.34 -13.63 4.42
C GLN A 25 12.50 -14.18 3.59
N HIS A 26 13.29 -13.31 2.94
CA HIS A 26 14.52 -13.73 2.27
C HIS A 26 15.70 -13.93 3.22
N HIS A 27 15.60 -13.48 4.48
CA HIS A 27 16.64 -13.73 5.47
C HIS A 27 16.67 -15.21 5.86
N THR A 28 17.87 -15.73 6.02
CA THR A 28 18.17 -17.12 6.38
C THR A 28 18.81 -17.18 7.77
N GLU A 29 18.92 -18.37 8.35
CA GLU A 29 19.59 -18.58 9.65
C GLU A 29 21.00 -17.94 9.71
N ASN A 30 21.74 -17.97 8.60
CA ASN A 30 23.09 -17.43 8.50
C ASN A 30 23.17 -15.91 8.64
N ASP A 31 22.07 -15.20 8.41
CA ASP A 31 22.00 -13.74 8.57
C ASP A 31 21.90 -13.34 10.04
N PHE A 32 21.51 -14.28 10.90
CA PHE A 32 21.36 -14.08 12.33
C PHE A 32 22.51 -14.75 13.10
N PRO A 33 22.71 -14.39 14.38
CA PRO A 33 22.19 -13.16 14.99
C PRO A 33 22.76 -11.87 14.36
N ALA A 34 21.98 -10.79 14.39
CA ALA A 34 22.39 -9.50 13.86
C ALA A 34 21.74 -8.32 14.58
N GLN A 35 22.42 -7.17 14.55
CA GLN A 35 21.83 -5.89 14.98
C GLN A 35 20.81 -5.44 13.94
N VAL A 36 19.66 -4.93 14.40
CA VAL A 36 18.63 -4.38 13.53
C VAL A 36 18.89 -2.90 13.32
N ARG A 37 19.09 -2.52 12.07
CA ARG A 37 19.26 -1.12 11.67
C ARG A 37 17.91 -0.40 11.62
N SER A 38 16.93 -1.03 10.98
CA SER A 38 15.59 -0.47 10.84
C SER A 38 14.55 -1.53 10.53
N VAL A 39 13.29 -1.26 10.86
CA VAL A 39 12.13 -2.06 10.45
C VAL A 39 11.20 -1.17 9.63
N THR A 40 10.81 -1.62 8.44
CA THR A 40 9.96 -0.84 7.54
C THR A 40 8.58 -1.48 7.43
N SER A 41 7.53 -0.73 7.77
CA SER A 41 6.14 -1.15 7.62
C SER A 41 5.73 -1.27 6.15
N ARG A 42 4.60 -1.94 5.87
CA ARG A 42 4.01 -1.97 4.51
C ARG A 42 3.59 -0.60 3.97
N LEU A 43 3.41 0.38 4.86
CA LEU A 43 3.07 1.76 4.49
C LEU A 43 4.32 2.62 4.27
N GLY A 44 5.52 2.06 4.38
CA GLY A 44 6.78 2.80 4.21
C GLY A 44 7.25 3.55 5.46
N ASN A 45 6.47 3.56 6.55
CA ASN A 45 6.94 4.08 7.83
C ASN A 45 8.11 3.24 8.34
N VAL A 46 9.10 3.89 8.94
CA VAL A 46 10.34 3.29 9.40
C VAL A 46 10.38 3.37 10.93
N LEU A 47 10.81 2.29 11.57
CA LEU A 47 11.27 2.23 12.95
C LEU A 47 12.80 2.15 12.91
N ASP A 48 13.46 3.14 13.48
CA ASP A 48 14.92 3.21 13.63
C ASP A 48 15.29 3.92 14.94
N ALA A 49 16.54 4.37 15.09
CA ALA A 49 17.00 5.06 16.30
C ALA A 49 16.30 6.40 16.57
N ASN A 50 15.68 7.03 15.56
CA ASN A 50 15.08 8.36 15.63
C ASN A 50 13.56 8.36 15.40
N SER A 51 13.00 7.22 15.00
CA SER A 51 11.61 7.09 14.58
C SER A 51 10.92 5.93 15.28
N GLU A 52 9.59 5.99 15.32
CA GLU A 52 8.74 5.00 15.99
C GLU A 52 7.67 4.47 15.05
N LEU A 53 7.17 3.26 15.32
CA LEU A 53 6.07 2.64 14.59
C LEU A 53 4.87 2.45 15.50
N THR A 54 3.69 2.79 14.98
CA THR A 54 2.43 2.60 15.72
C THR A 54 1.65 1.41 15.17
N TYR A 55 1.26 0.51 16.08
CA TYR A 55 0.40 -0.63 15.81
C TYR A 55 -0.85 -0.52 16.72
N GLY A 56 -1.95 -0.01 16.17
CA GLY A 56 -3.16 0.24 16.96
C GLY A 56 -2.91 1.25 18.08
N SER A 57 -3.12 0.84 19.34
CA SER A 57 -2.88 1.68 20.53
C SER A 57 -1.44 1.65 21.07
N TRP A 58 -0.56 0.87 20.42
CA TRP A 58 0.82 0.69 20.85
C TRP A 58 1.78 1.43 19.93
N THR A 59 2.73 2.15 20.53
CA THR A 59 3.84 2.77 19.84
C THR A 59 5.13 2.03 20.19
N VAL A 60 5.84 1.57 19.19
CA VAL A 60 7.06 0.77 19.29
C VAL A 60 8.25 1.65 18.91
N ARG A 61 9.27 1.66 19.76
CA ARG A 61 10.54 2.37 19.55
C ARG A 61 11.71 1.48 19.96
N PHE A 62 12.92 1.83 19.53
CA PHE A 62 14.11 1.13 19.99
C PHE A 62 14.32 1.35 21.50
N GLY A 63 14.70 0.27 22.20
CA GLY A 63 14.94 0.28 23.63
C GLY A 63 16.26 0.96 24.02
N LYS A 64 16.66 0.80 25.29
CA LYS A 64 17.99 1.25 25.74
C LYS A 64 19.04 0.27 25.24
N GLY A 65 19.58 0.55 24.05
CA GLY A 65 20.56 -0.26 23.34
C GLY A 65 20.12 -0.49 21.89
N LYS A 66 20.99 -1.08 21.08
CA LYS A 66 20.61 -1.43 19.71
C LYS A 66 19.67 -2.66 19.74
N PRO A 67 18.59 -2.68 18.95
CA PRO A 67 17.74 -3.85 18.83
C PRO A 67 18.46 -4.97 18.11
N TYR A 68 18.14 -6.20 18.50
CA TYR A 68 18.86 -7.38 18.05
C TYR A 68 17.88 -8.44 17.59
N ALA A 69 18.15 -8.98 16.40
CA ALA A 69 17.37 -10.03 15.79
C ALA A 69 18.07 -11.38 15.96
N SER A 70 17.26 -12.39 16.30
CA SER A 70 17.66 -13.79 16.38
C SER A 70 16.72 -14.64 15.52
N TYR A 71 17.23 -15.78 15.06
CA TYR A 71 16.48 -16.74 14.25
C TYR A 71 16.33 -18.03 15.04
N ASN A 72 15.11 -18.55 15.11
CA ASN A 72 14.83 -19.78 15.84
C ASN A 72 13.86 -20.64 15.04
N CYS A 73 14.28 -21.84 14.65
CA CYS A 73 13.41 -22.83 14.04
C CYS A 73 13.12 -23.94 15.04
N SER A 74 11.83 -24.18 15.29
CA SER A 74 11.41 -25.37 16.01
C SER A 74 11.56 -26.61 15.10
N GLN A 75 11.77 -27.79 15.69
CA GLN A 75 11.91 -29.07 14.97
C GLN A 75 10.74 -29.38 14.02
N ASN A 76 9.60 -28.71 14.19
CA ASN A 76 8.38 -28.86 13.39
C ASN A 76 8.17 -27.71 12.38
N THR A 77 9.22 -27.35 11.63
CA THR A 77 9.18 -26.50 10.42
C THR A 77 8.78 -25.02 10.55
N ASN A 78 8.43 -24.54 11.75
CA ASN A 78 8.09 -23.13 11.94
C ASN A 78 9.33 -22.36 12.40
N CYS A 79 9.82 -21.47 11.55
CA CYS A 79 10.91 -20.57 11.84
C CYS A 79 10.38 -19.19 12.24
N GLU A 80 10.94 -18.63 13.32
CA GLU A 80 10.65 -17.26 13.77
C GLU A 80 11.91 -16.39 13.80
N ILE A 81 11.79 -15.16 13.32
CA ILE A 81 12.73 -14.08 13.61
C ILE A 81 12.20 -13.34 14.84
N ASN A 82 12.99 -13.30 15.91
CA ASN A 82 12.67 -12.54 17.10
C ASN A 82 13.55 -11.29 17.20
N ILE A 83 12.94 -10.11 17.14
CA ILE A 83 13.57 -8.81 17.34
C ILE A 83 13.31 -8.33 18.77
N SER A 84 14.39 -8.20 19.52
CA SER A 84 14.38 -7.88 20.95
C SER A 84 14.94 -6.48 21.22
N ASN A 85 14.89 -6.07 22.49
CA ASN A 85 15.33 -4.74 22.96
C ASN A 85 14.53 -3.60 22.31
N LEU A 86 13.22 -3.80 22.17
CA LEU A 86 12.25 -2.79 21.79
C LEU A 86 11.51 -2.29 23.03
N ARG A 87 10.98 -1.08 22.93
CA ARG A 87 10.15 -0.47 23.96
C ARG A 87 8.79 -0.14 23.37
N CYS A 88 7.75 -0.53 24.08
CA CYS A 88 6.37 -0.38 23.68
C CYS A 88 5.63 0.51 24.68
N ASP A 89 4.98 1.53 24.16
CA ASP A 89 4.20 2.48 24.93
C ASP A 89 2.71 2.33 24.55
N ASN A 90 1.85 2.17 25.55
CA ASN A 90 0.40 2.18 25.39
C ASN A 90 -0.17 3.43 26.05
N PHE A 91 -1.05 4.13 25.34
CA PHE A 91 -1.77 5.30 25.83
C PHE A 91 -2.50 5.07 27.17
N ALA A 92 -2.93 3.83 27.46
CA ALA A 92 -3.63 3.47 28.69
C ALA A 92 -2.76 2.71 29.71
N GLY A 93 -1.67 2.06 29.25
CA GLY A 93 -0.97 1.01 30.00
C GLY A 93 0.46 1.33 30.41
N GLY A 94 0.99 2.50 30.04
CA GLY A 94 2.38 2.87 30.33
C GLY A 94 3.37 2.23 29.36
N SER A 95 4.62 2.13 29.79
CA SER A 95 5.79 1.79 28.97
C SER A 95 6.40 0.47 29.41
N ALA A 96 6.56 -0.48 28.49
CA ALA A 96 7.10 -1.82 28.78
C ALA A 96 8.15 -2.24 27.74
N SER A 97 9.02 -3.19 28.12
CA SER A 97 9.88 -3.88 27.15
C SER A 97 9.03 -4.80 26.28
N CYS A 98 9.34 -4.87 24.99
CA CYS A 98 8.61 -5.72 24.06
C CYS A 98 9.53 -6.35 23.00
N GLU A 99 8.97 -7.33 22.31
CA GLU A 99 9.62 -8.11 21.26
C GLU A 99 8.71 -8.17 20.04
N LEU A 100 9.31 -8.15 18.85
CA LEU A 100 8.61 -8.35 17.59
C LEU A 100 8.98 -9.73 17.02
N LYS A 101 7.98 -10.60 16.88
CA LYS A 101 8.14 -11.96 16.34
C LYS A 101 7.55 -12.06 14.94
N LEU A 102 8.36 -12.50 13.98
CA LEU A 102 7.99 -12.66 12.58
C LEU A 102 8.09 -14.14 12.21
N TYR A 103 6.96 -14.74 11.85
CA TYR A 103 6.86 -16.17 11.51
C TYR A 103 6.88 -16.36 9.99
N ASP A 104 7.60 -17.37 9.51
CA ASP A 104 7.66 -17.77 8.10
C ASP A 104 6.30 -17.84 7.39
N ASN A 105 5.24 -18.24 8.08
CA ASN A 105 3.86 -18.27 7.61
C ASN A 105 3.19 -16.88 7.46
N ALA A 106 3.98 -15.80 7.49
CA ALA A 106 3.56 -14.41 7.42
C ALA A 106 2.63 -13.95 8.56
N THR A 107 2.69 -14.63 9.71
CA THR A 107 2.12 -14.12 10.97
C THR A 107 3.15 -13.24 11.66
N CYS A 108 2.74 -12.09 12.19
CA CYS A 108 3.62 -11.22 12.97
C CYS A 108 2.96 -10.82 14.28
N LYS A 109 3.74 -10.84 15.37
CA LYS A 109 3.24 -10.58 16.71
C LYS A 109 4.11 -9.60 17.45
N LEU A 110 3.47 -8.66 18.14
CA LEU A 110 4.09 -7.84 19.17
C LEU A 110 3.86 -8.51 20.52
N VAL A 111 4.94 -8.89 21.20
CA VAL A 111 4.90 -9.62 22.47
C VAL A 111 5.41 -8.71 23.59
N ILE A 112 4.70 -8.69 24.71
CA ILE A 112 5.09 -7.97 25.93
C ILE A 112 5.42 -9.03 26.98
N PRO A 113 6.71 -9.38 27.18
CA PRO A 113 7.10 -10.51 28.02
C PRO A 113 6.63 -10.38 29.47
N GLU A 114 6.62 -9.14 29.99
CA GLU A 114 6.24 -8.84 31.38
C GLU A 114 4.78 -9.19 31.69
N THR A 115 3.86 -8.90 30.77
CA THR A 115 2.42 -9.19 30.92
C THR A 115 2.01 -10.52 30.29
N ARG A 116 2.91 -11.16 29.54
CA ARG A 116 2.64 -12.33 28.67
C ARG A 116 1.56 -12.07 27.62
N GLU A 117 1.36 -10.80 27.26
CA GLU A 117 0.43 -10.44 26.20
C GLU A 117 1.11 -10.54 24.84
N ALA A 118 0.36 -11.00 23.84
CA ALA A 118 0.81 -11.06 22.46
C ALA A 118 -0.32 -10.57 21.55
N PHE A 119 -0.01 -9.60 20.71
CA PHE A 119 -0.95 -8.99 19.77
C PHE A 119 -0.52 -9.31 18.35
N GLU A 120 -1.46 -9.78 17.54
CA GLU A 120 -1.19 -9.93 16.11
C GLU A 120 -1.15 -8.56 15.44
N ILE A 121 -0.13 -8.33 14.63
CA ILE A 121 0.09 -7.07 13.93
C ILE A 121 0.32 -7.33 12.45
N PHE A 122 0.15 -6.29 11.63
CA PHE A 122 0.57 -6.35 10.24
C PHE A 122 2.08 -6.53 10.16
N CYS A 123 2.51 -7.56 9.40
CA CYS A 123 3.92 -7.81 9.19
C CYS A 123 4.64 -6.62 8.54
N PRO A 124 5.86 -6.29 8.99
CA PRO A 124 6.69 -5.32 8.29
C PRO A 124 6.96 -5.80 6.87
N LEU A 125 7.21 -4.86 5.97
CA LEU A 125 7.68 -5.14 4.63
C LEU A 125 9.13 -5.63 4.66
N ASP A 126 9.97 -4.99 5.48
CA ASP A 126 11.40 -5.28 5.56
C ASP A 126 11.97 -5.14 6.98
N VAL A 127 13.04 -5.89 7.25
CA VAL A 127 13.89 -5.80 8.44
C VAL A 127 15.33 -5.65 7.94
N SER A 128 15.86 -4.43 8.05
CA SER A 128 17.22 -4.14 7.63
C SER A 128 18.19 -4.47 8.77
N LEU A 129 19.14 -5.35 8.50
CA LEU A 129 20.17 -5.76 9.45
C LEU A 129 21.45 -4.92 9.25
N GLU A 130 22.18 -4.63 10.32
CA GLU A 130 23.53 -4.08 10.19
C GLU A 130 24.45 -5.14 9.56
N PRO A 131 25.36 -4.76 8.64
CA PRO A 131 26.32 -5.69 8.08
C PRO A 131 27.18 -6.27 9.21
N LYS A 132 27.35 -7.60 9.21
CA LYS A 132 28.30 -8.25 10.12
C LYS A 132 29.68 -7.65 9.84
N SER A 133 30.23 -6.90 10.79
CA SER A 133 31.59 -6.40 10.70
C SER A 133 32.50 -7.60 10.56
N GLN A 134 32.96 -7.87 9.33
CA GLN A 134 34.03 -8.81 9.10
C GLN A 134 35.22 -8.32 9.92
N GLY A 135 35.68 -9.17 10.84
CA GLY A 135 36.94 -8.95 11.52
C GLY A 135 38.04 -8.81 10.48
N ASP A 136 38.57 -7.60 10.39
CA ASP A 136 39.97 -7.26 10.12
C ASP A 136 40.69 -8.12 9.08
N LYS A 137 40.49 -7.82 7.79
CA LYS A 137 41.55 -7.89 6.76
C LYS A 137 41.38 -6.81 5.69
N ASP A 138 42.49 -6.10 5.51
CA ASP A 138 42.91 -5.26 4.40
C ASP A 138 42.31 -3.86 4.23
N GLN A 139 42.98 -2.93 4.91
CA GLN A 139 43.42 -1.67 4.32
C GLN A 139 43.98 -1.88 2.91
N THR A 140 43.34 -1.30 1.88
CA THR A 140 44.07 -0.54 0.88
C THR A 140 43.20 0.55 0.24
N ASN A 141 43.36 1.77 0.75
CA ASN A 141 43.47 3.04 0.03
C ASN A 141 42.99 3.09 -1.44
N ASN A 142 41.94 3.85 -1.71
CA ASN A 142 42.06 5.24 -2.21
C ASN A 142 40.70 5.75 -2.70
N ALA A 143 40.19 6.79 -2.04
CA ALA A 143 39.27 7.74 -2.65
C ALA A 143 40.06 8.65 -3.63
N PRO A 144 39.39 9.42 -4.49
CA PRO A 144 38.89 10.68 -3.96
C PRO A 144 37.47 11.04 -4.39
N SER A 145 36.76 11.59 -3.40
CA SER A 145 35.61 12.47 -3.56
C SER A 145 35.91 13.61 -4.55
N GLN A 146 34.96 13.91 -5.43
CA GLN A 146 34.88 15.21 -6.10
C GLN A 146 33.77 16.06 -5.49
N LYS A 147 34.16 17.32 -5.31
CA LYS A 147 33.53 18.40 -4.56
C LYS A 147 32.17 18.83 -5.13
N LEU A 148 31.29 19.16 -4.18
CA LEU A 148 30.17 20.08 -4.34
C LEU A 148 30.71 21.49 -4.68
N GLY A 149 30.32 22.03 -5.83
CA GLY A 149 30.58 23.42 -6.23
C GLY A 149 29.27 24.08 -6.62
N ALA A 150 28.88 25.12 -5.89
CA ALA A 150 27.71 25.94 -6.16
C ALA A 150 28.00 26.96 -7.28
N ALA A 151 27.07 27.11 -8.23
CA ALA A 151 26.91 28.33 -9.03
C ALA A 151 25.44 28.45 -9.50
N SER A 152 24.89 29.64 -9.32
CA SER A 152 23.52 30.06 -9.69
C SER A 152 23.38 30.33 -11.21
N PRO A 153 22.16 30.61 -11.73
CA PRO A 153 21.72 30.15 -13.04
C PRO A 153 22.09 31.08 -14.18
N GLU A 154 22.45 30.52 -15.33
CA GLU A 154 22.47 31.25 -16.58
C GLU A 154 21.74 30.49 -17.70
N LYS A 155 20.98 31.28 -18.43
CA LYS A 155 19.99 30.97 -19.44
C LYS A 155 20.73 30.62 -20.74
N GLY A 156 20.54 29.42 -21.29
CA GLY A 156 21.27 29.03 -22.51
C GLY A 156 20.76 27.75 -23.14
N THR A 157 19.84 27.93 -24.08
CA THR A 157 19.48 27.13 -25.26
C THR A 157 20.01 25.69 -25.37
N ALA A 158 19.06 24.76 -25.47
CA ALA A 158 19.25 23.34 -25.75
C ALA A 158 19.96 23.07 -27.09
N VAL A 159 20.91 22.13 -27.06
CA VAL A 159 21.37 21.38 -28.23
C VAL A 159 21.34 19.90 -27.84
N ALA A 160 20.54 19.11 -28.57
CA ALA A 160 20.40 17.67 -28.41
C ALA A 160 21.63 16.92 -28.94
N PRO A 161 21.81 15.67 -28.51
CA PRO A 161 22.09 14.65 -29.52
C PRO A 161 21.31 13.33 -29.31
N ASN A 162 20.80 12.87 -30.46
CA ASN A 162 20.64 11.51 -30.94
C ASN A 162 19.42 10.68 -30.49
N GLU A 163 18.50 10.59 -31.45
CA GLU A 163 17.41 9.64 -31.60
C GLU A 163 17.85 8.19 -31.40
N ALA A 164 17.16 7.51 -30.48
CA ALA A 164 16.71 6.15 -30.70
C ALA A 164 15.20 6.21 -30.90
N GLU A 165 14.74 5.63 -32.01
CA GLU A 165 13.39 5.70 -32.54
C GLU A 165 12.31 5.30 -31.53
N GLY A 166 11.26 6.13 -31.48
CA GLY A 166 10.09 5.93 -30.62
C GLY A 166 9.26 7.20 -30.52
N GLN A 167 8.85 7.71 -31.69
CA GLN A 167 8.08 8.94 -31.94
C GLN A 167 7.17 9.34 -30.75
N TYR A 168 7.63 10.32 -29.97
CA TYR A 168 6.87 10.89 -28.86
C TYR A 168 5.85 11.89 -29.42
N ILE A 169 4.60 11.44 -29.57
CA ILE A 169 3.47 12.36 -29.82
C ILE A 169 2.85 12.67 -28.44
N PRO A 170 2.96 13.91 -27.92
CA PRO A 170 2.32 14.27 -26.65
C PRO A 170 0.80 14.18 -26.83
N ARG A 171 0.14 13.26 -26.13
CA ARG A 171 -1.29 12.96 -26.33
C ARG A 171 -2.24 13.65 -25.34
N GLY A 172 -1.76 14.72 -24.70
CA GLY A 172 -2.62 15.72 -24.07
C GLY A 172 -3.33 15.29 -22.78
N LEU A 173 -4.12 16.22 -22.26
CA LEU A 173 -4.94 16.06 -21.06
C LEU A 173 -6.25 15.35 -21.44
N VAL A 174 -6.60 14.31 -20.68
CA VAL A 174 -7.85 13.57 -20.74
C VAL A 174 -8.61 13.81 -19.46
N LEU A 175 -9.86 14.28 -19.58
CA LEU A 175 -10.76 14.47 -18.46
C LEU A 175 -11.91 13.48 -18.60
N GLY A 176 -12.29 12.84 -17.49
CA GLY A 176 -13.35 11.85 -17.46
C GLY A 176 -14.24 12.00 -16.22
N LEU A 177 -15.48 11.56 -16.37
CA LEU A 177 -16.44 11.46 -15.29
C LEU A 177 -17.10 10.08 -15.40
N ARG A 178 -17.05 9.29 -14.32
CA ARG A 178 -17.72 8.00 -14.21
C ARG A 178 -18.72 8.04 -13.06
N THR A 179 -19.80 7.29 -13.22
CA THR A 179 -20.84 7.13 -12.20
C THR A 179 -21.18 5.65 -12.07
N GLY A 180 -21.52 5.22 -10.86
CA GLY A 180 -21.84 3.83 -10.61
C GLY A 180 -22.37 3.60 -9.20
N VAL A 181 -22.29 2.35 -8.77
CA VAL A 181 -22.71 1.90 -7.44
C VAL A 181 -21.49 1.42 -6.66
N ALA A 182 -21.36 1.86 -5.42
CA ALA A 182 -20.38 1.36 -4.47
C ALA A 182 -21.04 0.31 -3.58
N ILE A 183 -20.55 -0.93 -3.66
CA ILE A 183 -20.98 -2.06 -2.83
C ILE A 183 -19.87 -2.34 -1.83
N THR A 184 -20.19 -2.32 -0.54
CA THR A 184 -19.24 -2.61 0.53
C THR A 184 -19.12 -4.11 0.75
N THR A 185 -17.89 -4.63 0.77
CA THR A 185 -17.63 -6.07 0.98
C THR A 185 -17.60 -6.45 2.46
N ASN A 186 -17.36 -5.48 3.36
CA ASN A 186 -17.27 -5.69 4.80
C ASN A 186 -18.39 -4.95 5.54
N LYS A 187 -18.93 -5.57 6.61
CA LYS A 187 -19.84 -4.90 7.54
C LYS A 187 -19.06 -3.84 8.31
N VAL A 188 -19.45 -2.57 8.18
CA VAL A 188 -18.72 -1.42 8.76
C VAL A 188 -18.62 -1.49 10.29
N LEU A 189 -19.54 -2.19 10.98
CA LEU A 189 -19.46 -2.52 12.41
C LEU A 189 -19.75 -4.02 12.61
N GLU A 190 -18.74 -4.82 12.95
CA GLU A 190 -18.83 -6.28 13.10
C GLU A 190 -19.81 -6.77 14.19
N ASN A 191 -20.32 -5.90 15.06
CA ASN A 191 -21.21 -6.29 16.16
C ASN A 191 -22.52 -5.49 16.30
N LEU A 192 -22.83 -4.55 15.40
CA LEU A 192 -23.95 -3.61 15.59
C LEU A 192 -24.79 -3.34 14.32
N ALA A 193 -24.23 -3.44 13.11
CA ALA A 193 -24.93 -3.10 11.87
C ALA A 193 -25.31 -4.36 11.08
N ASN A 194 -26.60 -4.56 10.81
CA ASN A 194 -27.09 -5.68 9.99
C ASN A 194 -26.93 -5.41 8.49
N HIS A 195 -26.93 -4.14 8.05
CA HIS A 195 -26.86 -3.76 6.64
C HIS A 195 -26.11 -2.43 6.46
N THR A 196 -25.15 -2.40 5.53
CA THR A 196 -24.59 -1.17 4.96
C THR A 196 -25.22 -1.00 3.59
N SER A 197 -25.82 0.17 3.31
CA SER A 197 -26.51 0.35 2.04
C SER A 197 -25.52 0.46 0.88
N VAL A 198 -25.89 -0.12 -0.27
CA VAL A 198 -25.30 0.26 -1.57
C VAL A 198 -25.56 1.74 -1.77
N GLY A 199 -24.57 2.47 -2.27
CA GLY A 199 -24.77 3.89 -2.53
C GLY A 199 -24.02 4.39 -3.76
N PRO A 200 -24.26 5.64 -4.15
CA PRO A 200 -23.73 6.17 -5.40
C PRO A 200 -22.20 6.31 -5.33
N LEU A 201 -21.56 6.01 -6.46
CA LEU A 201 -20.16 6.28 -6.74
C LEU A 201 -20.10 7.33 -7.84
N VAL A 202 -19.38 8.42 -7.61
CA VAL A 202 -19.01 9.38 -8.65
C VAL A 202 -17.48 9.46 -8.67
N ASN A 203 -16.89 9.23 -9.84
CA ASN A 203 -15.45 9.31 -10.06
C ASN A 203 -15.17 10.43 -11.07
N PHE A 204 -14.28 11.35 -10.71
CA PHE A 204 -13.70 12.29 -11.65
C PHE A 204 -12.26 11.88 -11.92
N GLU A 205 -11.82 11.96 -13.16
CA GLU A 205 -10.45 11.66 -13.54
C GLU A 205 -9.82 12.76 -14.39
N ALA A 206 -8.57 13.07 -14.09
CA ALA A 206 -7.72 13.94 -14.87
C ALA A 206 -6.41 13.19 -15.15
N LEU A 207 -6.26 12.73 -16.39
CA LEU A 207 -5.15 11.90 -16.83
C LEU A 207 -4.35 12.61 -17.92
N TYR A 208 -3.04 12.44 -17.92
CA TYR A 208 -2.15 12.90 -18.97
C TYR A 208 -1.64 11.69 -19.75
N ALA A 209 -1.84 11.69 -21.06
CA ALA A 209 -1.41 10.59 -21.92
C ALA A 209 0.07 10.74 -22.28
N LEU A 210 0.92 9.96 -21.60
CA LEU A 210 2.36 9.91 -21.86
C LEU A 210 2.67 9.15 -23.15
N ARG A 211 1.95 8.04 -23.36
CA ARG A 211 1.97 7.26 -24.60
C ARG A 211 0.56 6.80 -24.91
N GLU A 212 0.35 6.23 -26.09
CA GLU A 212 -0.94 5.64 -26.45
C GLU A 212 -1.39 4.56 -25.46
N TRP A 213 -0.44 3.80 -24.92
CA TRP A 213 -0.71 2.68 -24.03
C TRP A 213 -0.65 3.00 -22.53
N VAL A 214 -0.19 4.20 -22.13
CA VAL A 214 -0.07 4.58 -20.73
C VAL A 214 -0.46 6.04 -20.48
N ARG A 215 -1.29 6.22 -19.44
CA ARG A 215 -1.72 7.51 -18.93
C ARG A 215 -1.43 7.59 -17.44
N VAL A 216 -1.09 8.77 -16.96
CA VAL A 216 -0.85 9.01 -15.53
C VAL A 216 -1.65 10.23 -15.09
N GLY A 217 -2.16 10.22 -13.88
CA GLY A 217 -2.88 11.37 -13.38
C GLY A 217 -3.54 11.10 -12.04
N ILE A 218 -4.71 11.69 -11.85
CA ILE A 218 -5.40 11.70 -10.57
C ILE A 218 -6.85 11.31 -10.80
N MET A 219 -7.34 10.43 -9.93
CA MET A 219 -8.75 10.08 -9.78
C MET A 219 -9.25 10.62 -8.44
N PHE A 220 -10.45 11.19 -8.46
CA PHE A 220 -11.18 11.62 -7.30
C PHE A 220 -12.48 10.81 -7.22
N ASP A 221 -12.64 10.02 -6.17
CA ASP A 221 -13.87 9.26 -5.93
C ASP A 221 -14.68 9.88 -4.81
N TRP A 222 -15.97 10.01 -5.03
CA TRP A 222 -16.94 10.29 -3.99
C TRP A 222 -17.91 9.13 -3.88
N GLN A 223 -18.03 8.61 -2.66
CA GLN A 223 -18.93 7.51 -2.31
C GLN A 223 -19.79 7.94 -1.12
N ARG A 224 -21.06 7.53 -1.14
CA ARG A 224 -22.00 7.78 -0.04
C ARG A 224 -22.65 6.48 0.38
N HIS A 225 -22.61 6.15 1.67
CA HIS A 225 -23.25 4.97 2.24
C HIS A 225 -24.17 5.35 3.40
N ASN A 226 -25.33 4.69 3.51
CA ASN A 226 -26.18 4.79 4.69
C ASN A 226 -25.83 3.67 5.65
N ILE A 227 -25.77 4.01 6.94
CA ILE A 227 -25.54 3.07 8.03
C ILE A 227 -26.86 2.94 8.80
N ASP A 228 -27.37 1.71 8.89
CA ASP A 228 -28.59 1.40 9.64
C ASP A 228 -28.26 0.46 10.81
N LEU A 229 -28.67 0.84 12.03
CA LEU A 229 -28.46 0.06 13.26
C LEU A 229 -29.81 -0.47 13.74
N ARG A 230 -30.09 -1.77 13.56
CA ARG A 230 -31.25 -2.49 14.13
C ARG A 230 -32.57 -1.67 14.21
N GLY A 231 -32.96 -1.01 13.12
CA GLY A 231 -34.23 -0.28 13.01
C GLY A 231 -34.06 1.20 12.62
N PRO A 232 -33.54 2.08 13.49
CA PRO A 232 -33.33 3.48 13.15
C PRO A 232 -32.14 3.71 12.21
N HIS A 233 -32.33 4.63 11.26
CA HIS A 233 -31.27 5.18 10.43
C HIS A 233 -30.22 5.86 11.32
N PHE A 234 -28.97 5.40 11.27
CA PHE A 234 -27.92 5.86 12.17
C PHE A 234 -27.15 7.06 11.61
N GLY A 235 -27.03 7.15 10.29
CA GLY A 235 -26.43 8.29 9.62
C GLY A 235 -25.90 7.97 8.23
N THR A 236 -25.29 8.97 7.60
CA THR A 236 -24.66 8.87 6.30
C THR A 236 -23.14 8.96 6.45
N LEU A 237 -22.43 7.99 5.88
CA LEU A 237 -20.99 8.01 5.68
C LEU A 237 -20.66 8.46 4.26
N ASN A 238 -19.94 9.58 4.14
CA ASN A 238 -19.34 10.02 2.89
C ASN A 238 -17.86 9.65 2.90
N THR A 239 -17.38 9.10 1.78
CA THR A 239 -15.97 8.79 1.57
C THR A 239 -15.49 9.54 0.34
N PHE A 240 -14.43 10.31 0.50
CA PHE A 240 -13.74 11.00 -0.58
C PHE A 240 -12.38 10.36 -0.77
N SER A 241 -12.11 9.76 -1.93
CA SER A 241 -10.80 9.22 -2.27
C SER A 241 -10.05 10.16 -3.18
N PHE A 242 -8.77 10.41 -2.89
CA PHE A 242 -7.85 11.07 -3.79
C PHE A 242 -6.75 10.08 -4.18
N LEU A 243 -6.64 9.79 -5.48
CA LEU A 243 -5.85 8.67 -5.99
C LEU A 243 -4.98 9.10 -7.16
N PRO A 244 -3.69 9.36 -6.95
CA PRO A 244 -2.71 9.23 -8.02
C PRO A 244 -2.83 7.85 -8.69
N THR A 245 -2.99 7.85 -10.01
CA THR A 245 -3.33 6.66 -10.80
C THR A 245 -2.47 6.57 -12.05
N VAL A 246 -2.10 5.35 -12.41
CA VAL A 246 -1.63 4.96 -13.75
C VAL A 246 -2.69 4.12 -14.44
N GLU A 247 -2.94 4.40 -15.70
CA GLU A 247 -3.86 3.65 -16.55
C GLU A 247 -3.12 3.09 -17.77
N PHE A 248 -3.32 1.80 -18.02
CA PHE A 248 -2.79 1.07 -19.15
C PHE A 248 -3.92 0.70 -20.11
N ARG A 249 -3.65 0.82 -21.41
CA ARG A 249 -4.59 0.46 -22.47
C ARG A 249 -3.82 -0.10 -23.68
N PRO A 250 -4.36 -1.05 -24.46
CA PRO A 250 -3.76 -1.45 -25.72
C PRO A 250 -3.76 -0.29 -26.72
N THR A 251 -2.86 -0.34 -27.70
CA THR A 251 -2.88 0.62 -28.81
C THR A 251 -4.06 0.36 -29.74
N HIS A 252 -4.53 1.39 -30.44
CA HIS A 252 -5.59 1.27 -31.44
C HIS A 252 -5.22 0.30 -32.55
N GLU A 253 -3.94 0.28 -32.94
CA GLU A 253 -3.42 -0.65 -33.94
C GLU A 253 -3.53 -2.10 -33.45
N ALA A 254 -3.07 -2.39 -32.22
CA ALA A 254 -3.21 -3.71 -31.62
C ALA A 254 -4.67 -4.15 -31.53
N MET A 255 -5.58 -3.24 -31.17
CA MET A 255 -7.02 -3.54 -31.14
C MET A 255 -7.60 -3.77 -32.54
N ARG A 256 -7.12 -3.04 -33.56
CA ARG A 256 -7.53 -3.23 -34.96
C ARG A 256 -7.08 -4.57 -35.52
N ASP A 257 -5.83 -4.97 -35.25
CA ASP A 257 -5.27 -6.24 -35.70
C ASP A 257 -6.01 -7.44 -35.10
N LEU A 258 -6.51 -7.28 -33.87
CA LEU A 258 -7.36 -8.27 -33.21
C LEU A 258 -8.84 -8.23 -33.67
N GLY A 259 -9.22 -7.31 -34.57
CA GLY A 259 -10.59 -7.17 -35.06
C GLY A 259 -11.54 -6.42 -34.11
N PHE A 260 -11.00 -5.77 -33.08
CA PHE A 260 -11.75 -5.08 -32.01
C PHE A 260 -11.55 -3.55 -32.05
N ALA A 261 -11.53 -2.94 -33.23
CA ALA A 261 -11.32 -1.49 -33.37
C ALA A 261 -12.41 -0.60 -32.72
N TRP A 262 -13.56 -1.18 -32.35
CA TRP A 262 -14.72 -0.50 -31.77
C TRP A 262 -14.73 -0.45 -30.23
N VAL A 263 -13.74 -1.09 -29.58
CA VAL A 263 -13.65 -1.18 -28.12
C VAL A 263 -12.19 -1.11 -27.68
N ILE A 264 -11.91 -0.40 -26.60
CA ILE A 264 -10.56 -0.30 -26.03
C ILE A 264 -10.62 -0.67 -24.56
N PRO A 265 -10.11 -1.85 -24.15
CA PRO A 265 -10.02 -2.16 -22.74
C PRO A 265 -8.96 -1.30 -22.07
N TYR A 266 -9.17 -1.01 -20.78
CA TYR A 266 -8.17 -0.37 -19.95
C TYR A 266 -8.12 -1.05 -18.58
N ALA A 267 -6.97 -0.93 -17.94
CA ALA A 267 -6.76 -1.28 -16.55
C ALA A 267 -6.03 -0.14 -15.86
N SER A 268 -6.45 0.22 -14.65
CA SER A 268 -5.82 1.28 -13.87
C SER A 268 -5.50 0.85 -12.47
N LEU A 269 -4.40 1.39 -11.95
CA LEU A 269 -3.91 1.18 -10.60
C LEU A 269 -3.71 2.55 -9.96
N GLY A 270 -4.40 2.78 -8.84
CA GLY A 270 -4.31 3.99 -8.06
C GLY A 270 -3.95 3.71 -6.60
N THR A 271 -3.17 4.60 -6.01
CA THR A 271 -2.84 4.57 -4.58
C THR A 271 -3.17 5.94 -3.99
N GLY A 272 -3.67 6.00 -2.76
CA GLY A 272 -3.91 7.29 -2.14
C GLY A 272 -4.60 7.20 -0.80
N ILE A 273 -5.48 8.16 -0.53
CA ILE A 273 -6.13 8.32 0.77
C ILE A 273 -7.64 8.41 0.61
N ASN A 274 -8.36 7.82 1.56
CA ASN A 274 -9.78 8.00 1.77
C ASN A 274 -9.99 8.92 2.98
N VAL A 275 -10.69 10.02 2.75
CA VAL A 275 -11.18 10.90 3.81
C VAL A 275 -12.62 10.52 4.09
N HIS A 276 -12.90 10.19 5.35
CA HIS A 276 -14.23 9.81 5.78
C HIS A 276 -14.91 10.97 6.51
N SER A 277 -16.15 11.25 6.13
CA SER A 277 -17.00 12.26 6.77
C SER A 277 -18.32 11.64 7.16
N PHE A 278 -18.67 11.70 8.44
CA PHE A 278 -19.89 11.14 8.98
C PHE A 278 -20.86 12.25 9.37
N SER A 279 -22.08 12.22 8.82
CA SER A 279 -23.12 13.22 9.08
C SER A 279 -24.39 12.55 9.64
N ASN A 280 -25.06 13.23 10.57
CA ASN A 280 -26.34 12.84 11.18
C ASN A 280 -26.28 11.61 12.10
N ALA A 281 -25.33 11.58 13.04
CA ALA A 281 -25.34 10.58 14.10
C ALA A 281 -26.55 10.80 15.05
N VAL A 282 -27.43 9.80 15.20
CA VAL A 282 -28.18 9.66 16.45
C VAL A 282 -27.12 9.47 17.54
N ARG A 283 -27.04 10.38 18.52
CA ARG A 283 -25.99 10.36 19.56
C ARG A 283 -25.98 9.00 20.25
N LEU A 284 -24.95 8.19 19.99
CA LEU A 284 -24.67 6.99 20.78
C LEU A 284 -23.99 7.46 22.08
N GLY A 285 -24.78 7.65 23.14
CA GLY A 285 -24.25 7.94 24.48
C GLY A 285 -23.29 9.13 24.56
N ASN A 286 -23.67 10.30 24.03
CA ASN A 286 -22.89 11.55 24.09
C ASN A 286 -21.50 11.54 23.42
N THR A 287 -21.10 10.47 22.72
CA THR A 287 -19.80 10.44 22.02
C THR A 287 -19.95 10.69 20.52
N PRO A 288 -19.18 11.62 19.92
CA PRO A 288 -19.15 11.80 18.48
C PRO A 288 -18.45 10.60 17.82
N VAL A 289 -19.15 9.92 16.92
CA VAL A 289 -18.56 8.85 16.11
C VAL A 289 -17.81 9.49 14.94
N SER A 290 -16.50 9.24 14.88
CA SER A 290 -15.64 9.67 13.77
C SER A 290 -14.91 8.47 13.19
N PHE A 291 -14.66 8.50 11.88
CA PHE A 291 -13.89 7.48 11.18
C PHE A 291 -12.54 8.07 10.78
N SER A 292 -11.46 7.39 11.13
CA SER A 292 -10.10 7.80 10.75
C SER A 292 -9.90 7.68 9.24
N ASN A 293 -9.08 8.56 8.66
CA ASN A 293 -8.67 8.46 7.26
C ASN A 293 -7.93 7.14 7.01
N THR A 294 -8.11 6.57 5.83
CA THR A 294 -7.50 5.29 5.47
C THR A 294 -6.65 5.41 4.21
N PHE A 295 -5.62 4.58 4.11
CA PHE A 295 -4.90 4.40 2.85
C PHE A 295 -5.76 3.60 1.87
N ALA A 296 -5.68 3.95 0.60
CA ALA A 296 -6.45 3.33 -0.46
C ALA A 296 -5.51 2.76 -1.53
N LEU A 297 -5.71 1.49 -1.87
CA LEU A 297 -5.20 0.87 -3.09
C LEU A 297 -6.41 0.52 -3.95
N ARG A 298 -6.43 0.97 -5.20
CA ARG A 298 -7.54 0.77 -6.13
C ARG A 298 -7.03 0.16 -7.43
N LEU A 299 -7.60 -0.98 -7.79
CA LEU A 299 -7.46 -1.59 -9.09
C LEU A 299 -8.80 -1.45 -9.82
N ALA A 300 -8.78 -0.96 -11.04
CA ALA A 300 -9.97 -0.87 -11.88
C ALA A 300 -9.67 -1.38 -13.30
N SER A 301 -10.71 -1.84 -13.98
CA SER A 301 -10.65 -2.21 -15.38
C SER A 301 -11.98 -1.86 -16.05
N GLY A 302 -11.93 -1.51 -17.32
CA GLY A 302 -13.13 -1.16 -18.08
C GLY A 302 -12.92 -1.24 -19.58
N LEU A 303 -13.95 -0.86 -20.31
CA LEU A 303 -13.98 -0.81 -21.76
C LEU A 303 -14.42 0.60 -22.18
N ASP A 304 -13.64 1.24 -23.04
CA ASP A 304 -14.01 2.48 -23.72
C ASP A 304 -14.57 2.17 -25.11
N PHE A 305 -15.61 2.89 -25.51
CA PHE A 305 -16.21 2.83 -26.86
C PHE A 305 -16.01 4.22 -27.51
N PRO A 306 -15.08 4.36 -28.46
CA PRO A 306 -14.77 5.62 -29.13
C PRO A 306 -15.91 6.20 -29.96
#